data_AF-A0A2D8ADL6-F1
#
_entry.id   AF-A0A2D8ADL6-F1
#
_cell.length_a   1.000
_cell.length_b   1.000
_cell.length_c   1.000
_cell.angle_alpha   90.00
_cell.angle_beta   90.00
_cell.angle_gamma   90.00
#
_symmetry.space_group_name_H-M   'P 1'
#
loop_
_entity.id
_entity.type
_entity.pdbx_description
1 polymer ?
#
loop_
_entity_poly.entity_id
_entity_poly.type
_entity_poly.pdbx_seq_one_letter_code
_entity_poly.pdbx_strand_id
1 'polypeptide(L)' 'MASILICDSPVVSAEGFVSCNAWQTADYESLISESEFSDWESLIGFDTEIFGIVTAALLLSFVSGHVLGVIVRVLNRT' A
#
# COMPACT_ATOMS: atom_id res chain seq x y z
N MET A 1 -15.82 -14.55 4.98
CA MET A 1 -15.07 -14.97 3.78
C MET A 1 -14.75 -13.72 3.00
N ALA A 2 -13.45 -13.45 2.80
CA ALA A 2 -13.02 -12.36 1.94
C ALA A 2 -13.03 -12.88 0.50
N SER A 3 -13.81 -12.24 -0.37
CA SER A 3 -13.84 -12.59 -1.81
C SER A 3 -12.96 -11.62 -2.57
N ILE A 4 -12.10 -12.12 -3.46
CA ILE A 4 -11.31 -11.29 -4.37
C ILE A 4 -11.84 -11.41 -5.80
N LEU A 5 -11.59 -10.39 -6.62
CA LEU A 5 -11.93 -10.40 -8.04
C LEU A 5 -10.69 -10.79 -8.84
N ILE A 6 -10.78 -11.87 -9.60
CA ILE A 6 -9.74 -12.34 -10.51
C ILE A 6 -10.17 -12.10 -11.96
N CYS A 7 -9.20 -11.73 -12.77
CA CYS A 7 -9.35 -11.58 -14.21
C CYS A 7 -9.18 -12.94 -14.90
N ASP A 8 -10.15 -13.39 -15.71
CA ASP A 8 -10.08 -14.70 -16.38
C ASP A 8 -9.12 -14.74 -17.59
N SER A 9 -8.87 -13.58 -18.20
CA SER A 9 -8.08 -13.41 -19.42
C SER A 9 -7.52 -11.99 -19.46
N PRO A 10 -6.45 -11.71 -18.70
CA PRO A 10 -5.86 -10.39 -18.64
C PRO A 10 -5.23 -10.02 -19.97
N VAL A 11 -5.67 -8.89 -20.54
CA VAL A 11 -5.02 -8.23 -21.67
C VAL A 11 -4.34 -6.99 -21.15
N VAL A 12 -3.01 -6.99 -21.15
CA VAL A 12 -2.19 -5.83 -20.80
C VAL A 12 -1.91 -5.05 -22.08
N SER A 13 -2.44 -3.84 -22.17
CA SER A 13 -2.14 -2.93 -23.28
C SER A 13 -0.67 -2.48 -23.23
N ALA A 14 -0.13 -2.02 -24.36
CA ALA A 14 1.23 -1.47 -24.44
C ALA A 14 1.44 -0.23 -23.54
N GLU A 15 0.36 0.41 -23.11
CA GLU A 15 0.34 1.56 -22.21
C GLU A 15 0.26 1.16 -20.72
N GLY A 16 0.20 -0.15 -20.42
CA GLY A 16 0.17 -0.68 -19.06
C GLY A 16 -1.22 -0.79 -18.43
N PHE A 17 -2.29 -0.49 -19.17
CA PHE A 17 -3.65 -0.74 -18.70
C PHE A 17 -4.00 -2.22 -18.80
N VAL A 18 -4.57 -2.77 -17.72
CA VAL A 18 -5.08 -4.15 -17.67
C VAL A 18 -6.57 -4.13 -17.97
N SER A 19 -6.98 -4.90 -18.98
CA SER A 19 -8.38 -5.16 -19.30
C SER A 19 -8.70 -6.63 -19.09
N CYS A 20 -9.93 -6.90 -18.66
CA CYS A 20 -10.44 -8.24 -18.40
C CYS A 20 -11.71 -8.46 -19.21
N ASN A 21 -11.85 -9.66 -19.79
CA ASN A 21 -13.10 -10.04 -20.47
C ASN A 21 -14.23 -10.24 -19.45
N ALA A 22 -13.92 -10.91 -18.32
CA ALA A 22 -14.82 -11.01 -17.18
C ALA A 22 -14.05 -10.96 -15.85
N TRP A 23 -14.69 -10.40 -14.83
CA TRP A 23 -14.23 -10.47 -13.45
C TRP A 23 -14.95 -11.62 -12.73
N GLN A 24 -14.18 -12.55 -12.18
CA GLN A 24 -14.69 -13.68 -11.43
C GLN A 24 -14.44 -13.47 -9.95
N THR A 25 -15.44 -13.74 -9.12
CA THR A 25 -15.28 -13.78 -7.66
C THR A 25 -14.66 -15.10 -7.26
N ALA A 26 -13.51 -15.04 -6.61
CA ALA A 26 -12.83 -16.21 -6.06
C ALA A 26 -12.68 -16.07 -4.54
N ASP A 27 -12.67 -17.21 -3.85
CA ASP A 27 -12.47 -17.25 -2.42
C ASP A 27 -10.99 -17.06 -2.10
N TYR A 28 -10.68 -16.07 -1.26
CA TYR A 28 -9.30 -15.72 -0.93
C TYR A 28 -8.53 -16.89 -0.32
N GLU A 29 -9.20 -17.68 0.54
CA GLU A 29 -8.56 -18.83 1.21
C GLU A 29 -8.18 -19.96 0.25
N SER A 30 -8.96 -20.18 -0.83
CA SER A 30 -8.62 -21.23 -1.79
C SER A 30 -7.40 -20.85 -2.63
N LEU A 31 -7.22 -19.56 -2.91
CA LEU A 31 -6.15 -19.07 -3.78
C LEU A 31 -4.79 -19.07 -3.10
N ILE A 32 -4.71 -18.59 -1.85
CA ILE A 32 -3.43 -18.57 -1.10
C ILE A 32 -2.91 -20.00 -0.84
N SER A 33 -3.82 -20.99 -0.82
CA SER A 33 -3.45 -22.39 -0.66
C SER A 33 -2.77 -23.00 -1.89
N GLU A 34 -2.90 -22.36 -3.06
CA GLU A 34 -2.17 -22.76 -4.26
C GLU A 34 -0.73 -22.24 -4.21
N SER A 35 0.24 -23.11 -4.43
CA SER A 35 1.67 -22.79 -4.33
C SER A 35 2.14 -21.67 -5.26
N GLU A 36 1.39 -21.36 -6.31
CA GLU A 36 1.68 -20.24 -7.23
C GLU A 36 1.30 -18.88 -6.65
N PHE A 37 0.48 -18.85 -5.60
CA PHE A 37 0.01 -17.64 -4.93
C PHE A 37 0.53 -17.51 -3.48
N SER A 38 1.40 -18.41 -3.00
CA SER A 38 2.04 -18.24 -1.68
C SER A 38 2.84 -16.93 -1.61
N ASP A 39 3.41 -16.49 -2.73
CA ASP A 39 4.15 -15.24 -2.82
C ASP A 39 3.23 -14.00 -2.79
N TRP A 40 1.94 -14.16 -3.08
CA TRP A 40 0.97 -13.07 -2.96
C TRP A 40 0.72 -12.69 -1.51
N GLU A 41 0.81 -13.64 -0.56
CA GLU A 41 0.73 -13.33 0.87
C GLU A 41 1.88 -12.42 1.31
N SER A 42 3.08 -12.60 0.73
CA SER A 42 4.23 -11.73 0.95
C SER A 42 4.06 -10.35 0.29
N LEU A 43 3.47 -10.29 -0.91
CA LEU A 43 3.23 -9.04 -1.65
C LEU A 43 2.05 -8.20 -1.11
N ILE A 44 1.01 -8.84 -0.58
CA ILE A 44 -0.17 -8.19 0.01
C ILE A 44 -0.04 -8.08 1.53
N GLY A 45 0.93 -8.78 2.12
CA GLY A 45 1.21 -8.78 3.54
C GLY A 45 1.48 -7.37 4.06
N PHE A 46 0.47 -6.80 4.71
CA PHE A 46 0.61 -5.51 5.37
C PHE A 46 1.45 -5.67 6.63
N ASP A 47 2.70 -5.24 6.57
CA ASP A 47 3.59 -5.24 7.72
C ASP A 47 3.25 -4.04 8.64
N THR A 48 2.56 -4.34 9.74
CA THR A 48 2.16 -3.35 10.74
C THR A 48 3.34 -2.68 11.43
N GLU A 49 4.48 -3.37 11.56
CA GLU A 49 5.67 -2.84 12.22
C GLU A 49 6.33 -1.79 11.31
N ILE A 50 6.56 -2.14 10.04
CA ILE A 50 7.11 -1.22 9.05
C ILE A 50 6.20 0.00 8.86
N PHE A 51 4.89 -0.21 8.76
CA PHE A 51 3.92 0.89 8.68
C PHE A 51 4.01 1.81 9.90
N GLY A 52 4.12 1.24 11.10
CA GLY A 52 4.27 1.99 12.35
C GLY A 52 5.53 2.85 12.36
N ILE A 53 6.67 2.27 11.98
CA ILE A 53 7.97 2.97 11.91
C ILE A 53 7.91 4.14 10.92
N VAL A 54 7.40 3.90 9.70
CA VAL A 54 7.30 4.94 8.67
C VAL A 54 6.37 6.07 9.10
N THR A 55 5.21 5.73 9.68
CA THR A 55 4.24 6.72 10.17
C THR A 55 4.81 7.55 11.31
N ALA A 56 5.50 6.92 12.27
CA ALA A 56 6.14 7.63 13.38
C ALA A 56 7.25 8.58 12.90
N ALA A 57 8.08 8.12 11.95
CA ALA A 57 9.13 8.95 11.34
C ALA A 57 8.53 10.20 10.64
N LEU A 58 7.46 10.02 9.86
CA LEU A 58 6.76 11.12 9.20
C LEU A 58 6.20 12.15 10.21
N LEU A 59 5.58 11.67 11.29
CA LEU A 59 5.06 12.55 12.34
C LEU A 59 6.18 13.33 13.04
N LEU A 60 7.30 12.68 13.36
CA LEU A 60 8.46 13.34 13.96
C LEU A 60 9.08 14.39 13.02
N SER A 61 9.19 14.09 11.73
CA SER A 61 9.66 15.05 10.72
C SER A 61 8.70 16.24 10.60
N PHE A 62 7.39 16.00 10.62
CA PHE A 62 6.39 17.06 10.60
C PHE A 62 6.50 17.98 11.84
N VAL A 63 6.52 17.40 13.04
CA VAL A 63 6.61 18.17 14.29
C VAL A 63 7.90 18.97 14.36
N SER A 64 9.04 18.35 14.03
CA SER A 64 10.34 19.04 14.06
C SER A 64 10.40 20.18 13.04
N GLY A 65 9.92 19.97 11.80
CA GLY A 65 9.82 21.03 10.79
C GLY A 65 8.90 22.17 11.23
N HIS A 66 7.77 21.87 11.85
CA HIS A 66 6.82 22.89 12.33
C HIS A 66 7.41 23.71 13.48
N VAL A 67 8.03 23.05 14.47
CA VAL A 67 8.67 23.72 15.61
C VAL A 67 9.83 24.59 15.14
N LEU A 68 10.69 24.10 14.25
CA LEU A 68 11.77 24.90 13.66
C LEU A 68 11.22 26.11 12.91
N GLY A 69 10.15 25.93 12.12
CA GLY A 69 9.48 27.04 11.43
C GLY A 69 8.94 28.10 12.38
N VAL A 70 8.35 27.69 13.51
CA VAL A 70 7.88 28.62 14.55
C VAL A 70 9.05 29.36 15.19
N ILE A 71 10.14 28.67 15.54
CA ILE A 71 11.34 29.28 16.13
C ILE A 71 11.95 30.33 15.18
N VAL A 72 12.13 29.99 13.90
CA VAL A 72 12.65 30.93 12.89
C VAL A 72 11.72 32.14 12.76
N ARG A 73 10.41 31.92 12.77
CA ARG A 73 9.43 33.01 12.69
C ARG A 73 9.47 33.92 13.92
N VAL A 74 9.72 33.38 15.11
CA VAL A 74 9.87 34.17 16.35
C VAL A 74 11.17 34.97 16.33
N LEU A 75 12.29 34.33 15.99
CA LEU A 75 13.61 34.98 15.92
C LEU A 75 13.68 36.07 14.84
N ASN A 76 12.99 35.90 13.71
CA ASN A 76 12.96 36.89 12.63
C ASN A 76 11.96 38.04 12.90
N ARG A 77 11.26 38.04 14.04
CA ARG A 77 10.31 39.08 14.46
C ARG A 77 10.86 39.99 15.57
N THR A 78 11.98 39.62 16.18
CA THR A 78 12.76 40.40 17.15
C THR A 78 13.94 41.06 16.45
#